data_AF-A0A2C9U690-F1
#
_entry.id   AF-A0A2C9U690-F1
#
_cell.length_a   1.000
_cell.length_b   1.000
_cell.length_c   1.000
_cell.angle_alpha   90.00
_cell.angle_beta   90.00
_cell.angle_gamma   90.00
#
_symmetry.space_group_name_H-M   'P 1'
#
loop_
_entity.id
_entity.type
_entity.pdbx_description
1 polymer ?
#
loop_
_entity_poly.entity_id
_entity_poly.type
_entity_poly.pdbx_seq_one_letter_code
_entity_poly.pdbx_strand_id
1 'polypeptide(L)' 'MAESEHSSSDETYVNSQERRNLEARLEFSEEEEELVIRMFNLVGERWPLIAGRIPGKTAEEIEKYWKSRYSTSE' A
#
# COMPACT_ATOMS: atom_id res chain seq x y z
N MET A 1 -2.67 23.28 45.50
CA MET A 1 -3.59 22.17 45.17
C MET A 1 -4.40 22.57 43.96
N ALA A 2 -4.03 22.05 42.81
CA ALA A 2 -4.89 21.79 41.66
C ALA A 2 -4.10 20.80 40.81
N GLU A 3 -4.48 19.52 40.94
CA GLU A 3 -4.14 18.46 39.99
C GLU A 3 -4.81 18.79 38.66
N SER A 4 -4.15 18.51 37.54
CA SER A 4 -4.78 17.99 36.32
C SER A 4 -3.67 17.60 35.35
N GLU A 5 -3.28 16.33 35.47
CA GLU A 5 -3.15 15.39 34.37
C GLU A 5 -3.37 16.00 32.97
N HIS A 6 -2.29 16.24 32.24
CA HIS A 6 -2.34 16.06 30.79
C HIS A 6 -1.83 14.66 30.48
N SER A 7 -2.78 13.72 30.58
CA SER A 7 -2.76 12.52 29.76
C SER A 7 -3.26 12.92 28.36
N SER A 8 -2.37 12.86 27.38
CA SER A 8 -2.72 12.67 25.97
C SER A 8 -1.43 12.20 25.30
N SER A 9 -1.11 10.92 25.43
CA SER A 9 -1.48 9.90 24.45
C SER A 9 -0.73 10.14 23.13
N ASP A 10 0.32 9.34 22.98
CA ASP A 10 0.97 8.95 21.73
C ASP A 10 1.44 10.10 20.81
N GLU A 11 2.64 10.60 21.08
CA GLU A 11 3.52 11.11 20.03
C GLU A 11 3.90 9.97 19.08
N THR A 12 3.02 9.69 18.11
CA THR A 12 3.39 9.02 16.86
C THR A 12 2.92 9.84 15.67
N TYR A 13 3.10 11.17 15.70
CA TYR A 13 3.06 11.99 14.48
C TYR A 13 4.37 11.83 13.70
N VAL A 14 4.71 10.59 13.35
CA VAL A 14 5.60 10.30 12.23
C VAL A 14 4.75 10.23 10.96
N ASN A 15 4.40 11.44 10.52
CA ASN A 15 4.21 11.89 9.14
C ASN A 15 3.39 11.02 8.15
N SER A 16 2.06 11.18 8.18
CA SER A 16 1.14 10.70 7.14
C SER A 16 1.43 11.28 5.72
N GLN A 17 2.32 12.27 5.59
CA GLN A 17 2.71 12.85 4.31
C GLN A 17 3.70 11.96 3.53
N GLU A 18 4.51 11.13 4.21
CA GLU A 18 5.52 10.29 3.54
C GLU A 18 4.94 8.96 3.01
N ARG A 19 3.96 8.35 3.68
CA ARG A 19 3.26 7.15 3.16
C ARG A 19 2.48 7.45 1.89
N ARG A 20 1.78 8.59 1.86
CA ARG A 20 1.07 9.10 0.67
C ARG A 20 2.00 9.42 -0.51
N ASN A 21 3.27 9.75 -0.25
CA ASN A 21 4.24 10.11 -1.29
C ASN A 21 4.76 8.88 -2.05
N LEU A 22 4.68 7.68 -1.46
CA LEU A 22 5.01 6.42 -2.15
C LEU A 22 3.85 5.92 -3.01
N GLU A 23 2.62 6.05 -2.50
CA GLU A 23 1.38 5.72 -3.22
C GLU A 23 1.18 6.62 -4.45
N ALA A 24 1.55 7.90 -4.37
CA ALA A 24 1.40 8.86 -5.46
C ALA A 24 2.29 8.60 -6.70
N ARG A 25 3.28 7.68 -6.61
CA ARG A 25 4.21 7.40 -7.72
C ARG A 25 3.83 6.18 -8.56
N LEU A 26 2.90 5.36 -8.08
CA LEU A 26 2.40 4.19 -8.79
C LEU A 26 0.98 4.48 -9.21
N GLU A 27 0.81 5.19 -10.32
CA GLU A 27 -0.50 5.39 -10.95
C GLU A 27 -0.95 4.03 -11.53
N PHE A 28 -1.74 3.29 -10.75
CA PHE A 28 -2.52 2.15 -11.23
C PHE A 28 -3.94 2.63 -11.52
N SER A 29 -4.47 2.27 -12.68
CA SER A 29 -5.89 2.45 -13.00
C SER A 29 -6.73 1.44 -12.22
N GLU A 30 -7.99 1.76 -11.93
CA GLU A 30 -8.93 0.87 -11.24
C GLU A 30 -8.99 -0.52 -11.90
N GLU A 31 -8.92 -0.58 -13.24
CA GLU A 31 -8.88 -1.84 -14.00
C GLU A 31 -7.61 -2.67 -13.71
N GLU A 32 -6.46 -2.02 -13.51
CA GLU A 32 -5.20 -2.67 -13.21
C GLU A 32 -5.19 -3.15 -11.76
N GLU A 33 -5.70 -2.33 -10.84
CA GLU A 33 -5.87 -2.70 -9.43
C GLU A 33 -6.77 -3.92 -9.27
N GLU A 34 -7.92 -3.94 -9.93
CA GLU A 34 -8.82 -5.10 -9.94
C GLU A 34 -8.14 -6.35 -10.50
N LEU A 35 -7.33 -6.20 -11.55
CA LEU A 35 -6.56 -7.31 -12.11
C LEU A 35 -5.54 -7.83 -11.12
N VAL A 36 -4.78 -6.95 -10.46
CA VAL A 36 -3.81 -7.34 -9.43
C VAL A 36 -4.51 -8.09 -8.31
N ILE A 37 -5.60 -7.56 -7.76
CA ILE A 37 -6.37 -8.20 -6.67
C ILE A 37 -6.89 -9.56 -7.10
N ARG A 38 -7.50 -9.65 -8.28
CA ARG A 38 -8.07 -10.91 -8.78
C ARG A 38 -6.96 -11.94 -9.00
N MET A 39 -5.87 -11.56 -9.66
CA MET A 39 -4.77 -12.49 -9.91
C MET A 39 -4.06 -12.90 -8.62
N PHE A 40 -3.84 -11.97 -7.68
CA PHE A 40 -3.25 -12.29 -6.37
C PHE A 40 -4.09 -13.31 -5.60
N ASN A 41 -5.42 -13.18 -5.62
CA ASN A 41 -6.31 -14.18 -5.03
C ASN A 41 -6.24 -15.56 -5.72
N LEU A 42 -5.89 -15.60 -7.01
CA LEU A 42 -5.76 -16.87 -7.76
C LEU A 42 -4.38 -17.52 -7.60
N VAL A 43 -3.30 -16.73 -7.65
CA VAL A 43 -1.93 -17.24 -7.77
C VAL A 43 -1.00 -16.83 -6.63
N GLY A 44 -1.43 -15.96 -5.71
CA GLY A 44 -0.66 -15.40 -4.61
C GLY A 44 0.36 -14.35 -5.05
N GLU A 45 1.50 -14.30 -4.36
CA GLU A 45 2.64 -13.40 -4.59
C GLU A 45 3.43 -13.69 -5.89
N ARG A 46 2.79 -14.29 -6.90
CA ARG A 46 3.40 -14.59 -8.20
C ARG A 46 3.36 -13.37 -9.12
N TRP A 47 4.03 -12.30 -8.71
CA TRP A 47 4.13 -11.03 -9.43
C TRP A 47 4.45 -11.13 -10.93
N PRO A 48 5.42 -11.94 -11.41
CA PRO A 48 5.68 -12.05 -12.85
C PRO A 48 4.50 -12.62 -13.64
N LEU A 49 3.65 -13.45 -13.03
CA LEU A 49 2.45 -13.99 -13.66
C LEU A 49 1.34 -12.95 -13.75
N ILE A 50 1.23 -12.11 -12.72
CA ILE A 50 0.29 -10.98 -12.67
C ILE A 50 0.71 -9.89 -13.67
N ALA A 51 1.99 -9.53 -13.70
CA ALA A 51 2.55 -8.55 -14.64
C ALA A 51 2.35 -8.95 -16.10
N GLY A 52 2.41 -10.25 -16.42
CA GLY A 52 2.11 -10.76 -17.75
C GLY A 52 0.67 -10.49 -18.22
N ARG A 53 -0.24 -10.07 -17.33
CA ARG A 53 -1.62 -9.70 -17.65
C ARG A 53 -1.88 -8.20 -17.67
N ILE A 54 -0.96 -7.39 -17.14
CA ILE A 54 -1.09 -5.93 -17.05
C ILE A 54 -0.02 -5.30 -17.97
N PRO A 55 -0.36 -5.02 -19.24
CA PRO A 55 0.61 -4.47 -20.17
C PRO A 55 1.08 -3.10 -19.70
N GLY A 56 2.40 -2.93 -19.54
CA GLY A 56 2.98 -1.67 -19.07
C GLY A 56 3.24 -1.61 -17.56
N LYS A 57 2.91 -2.65 -16.80
CA LYS A 57 3.32 -2.82 -15.40
C LYS A 57 4.31 -3.96 -15.25
N THR A 58 5.35 -3.72 -14.48
CA THR A 58 6.33 -4.74 -14.12
C THR A 58 5.94 -5.46 -12.83
N ALA A 59 6.48 -6.66 -12.64
CA ALA A 59 6.29 -7.43 -11.42
C ALA A 59 6.72 -6.64 -10.17
N GLU A 60 7.81 -5.90 -10.27
CA GLU A 60 8.36 -5.06 -9.18
C GLU A 60 7.42 -3.91 -8.80
N GLU A 61 6.79 -3.26 -9.78
CA GLU A 61 5.82 -2.20 -9.53
C GLU A 61 4.56 -2.73 -8.83
N ILE A 62 4.07 -3.90 -9.25
CA ILE A 62 2.88 -4.55 -8.66
C ILE A 62 3.18 -5.00 -7.24
N GLU A 63 4.35 -5.61 -7.00
CA GLU A 63 4.78 -6.01 -5.66
C GLU A 63 4.87 -4.79 -4.73
N LYS A 64 5.46 -3.69 -5.20
CA LYS A 64 5.60 -2.46 -4.43
C LYS A 64 4.24 -1.81 -4.14
N TYR A 65 3.34 -1.78 -5.13
CA TYR A 65 1.96 -1.34 -4.96
C TYR A 65 1.26 -2.17 -3.88
N TRP A 66 1.33 -3.50 -3.98
CA TRP A 66 0.68 -4.41 -3.05
C TRP A 66 1.20 -4.25 -1.61
N LYS A 67 2.53 -4.23 -1.43
CA LYS A 67 3.14 -4.02 -0.11
C LYS A 67 2.79 -2.65 0.48
N SER A 68 2.77 -1.61 -0.35
CA SER A 68 2.38 -0.26 0.11
C SER A 68 0.90 -0.18 0.48
N ARG A 69 0.02 -0.88 -0.25
CA ARG A 69 -1.43 -0.79 -0.08
C ARG A 69 -1.99 -1.75 0.99
N TYR A 70 -1.42 -2.95 1.12
CA TYR A 70 -1.93 -4.03 1.98
C TYR A 70 -1.02 -4.36 3.18
N SER A 71 0.29 -4.06 3.15
CA SER A 71 1.16 -4.30 4.33
C SER A 71 1.09 -3.18 5.38
N THR A 72 0.31 -2.13 5.15
CA THR A 72 0.25 -0.97 6.04
C THR A 72 -0.73 -1.11 7.21
N SER A 73 -1.24 -2.32 7.46
CA SER A 73 -2.18 -2.62 8.54
C SER A 73 -1.74 -3.83 9.37
N GLU A 74 -0.78 -3.60 10.28
CA GLU A 74 -0.73 -4.24 11.61
C GLU A 74 -0.32 -3.17 12.64
#